data_AF-A0A847N3V0-F1
#
_entry.id   AF-A0A847N3V0-F1
#
_cell.length_a   1.000
_cell.length_b   1.000
_cell.length_c   1.000
_cell.angle_alpha   90.00
_cell.angle_beta   90.00
_cell.angle_gamma   90.00
#
_symmetry.space_group_name_H-M   'P 1'
#
loop_
_entity.id
_entity.type
_entity.pdbx_description
1 polymer ?
#
loop_
_entity_poly.entity_id
_entity_poly.type
_entity_poly.pdbx_seq_one_letter_code
_entity_poly.pdbx_strand_id
1 'polypeptide(L)'
;GILQGGMHHEDVLSHNISTLLACATLTDSIEVRFAALLHDIGKSEVVEPGEDRNTFYRHELVGEKLTKTIMKRLKASNEQSKTVCHLVRHHMFDYQSSWSDSAVRRFITRIGLEYIPLLFSLRMADQIAIGGKADLQMLGELKDRIEGILAAKDALSIKDLAVDGNDLMEIGIPKGKRIGFTLAFLFESVLDDPKQNTREQLLLLAKNYQEFAGFTN
;
A
#
# COMPACT_ATOMS: atom_id res chain seq x y z
N GLY A 1 0.45 -28.67 -2.96
CA GLY A 1 0.08 -27.37 -3.57
C GLY A 1 1.08 -26.97 -4.63
N ILE A 2 1.18 -25.68 -4.95
CA ILE A 2 2.11 -25.13 -5.96
C ILE A 2 3.44 -24.81 -5.27
N LEU A 3 4.54 -25.35 -5.80
CA LEU A 3 5.87 -25.10 -5.26
C LEU A 3 6.31 -23.66 -5.56
N GLN A 4 7.01 -23.04 -4.61
CA GLN A 4 7.41 -21.63 -4.69
C GLN A 4 8.91 -21.47 -4.99
N GLY A 5 9.76 -22.18 -4.26
CA GLY A 5 11.21 -22.05 -4.33
C GLY A 5 11.76 -20.84 -3.56
N GLY A 6 13.08 -20.64 -3.62
CA GLY A 6 13.76 -19.55 -2.90
C GLY A 6 13.79 -19.77 -1.39
N MET A 7 13.34 -18.78 -0.61
CA MET A 7 13.29 -18.85 0.86
C MET A 7 12.11 -19.68 1.39
N HIS A 8 11.11 -19.96 0.55
CA HIS A 8 9.94 -20.74 0.95
C HIS A 8 10.25 -22.23 0.93
N HIS A 9 10.08 -22.88 2.07
CA HIS A 9 10.22 -24.33 2.22
C HIS A 9 8.89 -25.09 2.01
N GLU A 10 7.78 -24.36 1.92
CA GLU A 10 6.42 -24.89 1.77
C GLU A 10 5.80 -24.53 0.41
N ASP A 11 4.87 -25.38 -0.04
CA ASP A 11 3.98 -25.00 -1.14
C ASP A 11 3.00 -23.90 -0.72
N VAL A 12 2.39 -23.21 -1.68
CA VAL A 12 1.53 -22.03 -1.42
C VAL A 12 0.42 -22.30 -0.40
N LEU A 13 -0.24 -23.47 -0.44
CA LEU A 13 -1.34 -23.74 0.48
C LEU A 13 -0.83 -23.95 1.90
N SER A 14 0.23 -24.75 2.05
CA SER A 14 0.84 -25.00 3.35
C SER A 14 1.38 -23.69 3.94
N HIS A 15 2.04 -22.86 3.13
CA HIS A 15 2.52 -21.54 3.53
C HIS A 15 1.40 -20.65 4.05
N ASN A 16 0.26 -20.56 3.34
CA ASN A 16 -0.87 -19.76 3.79
C ASN A 16 -1.46 -20.26 5.12
N ILE A 17 -1.49 -21.58 5.34
CA ILE A 17 -1.93 -22.17 6.60
C ILE A 17 -0.95 -21.83 7.72
N SER A 18 0.36 -21.98 7.49
CA SER A 18 1.41 -21.61 8.44
C SER A 18 1.36 -20.12 8.80
N THR A 19 1.16 -19.24 7.81
CA THR A 19 0.99 -17.79 8.01
C THR A 19 -0.27 -17.48 8.82
N LEU A 20 -1.39 -18.18 8.57
CA LEU A 20 -2.60 -18.06 9.38
C LEU A 20 -2.36 -18.48 10.84
N LEU A 21 -1.66 -19.60 11.07
CA LEU A 21 -1.36 -20.09 12.42
C LEU A 21 -0.44 -19.12 13.18
N ALA A 22 0.58 -18.59 12.51
CA ALA A 22 1.43 -17.54 13.08
C ALA A 22 0.63 -16.26 13.38
N CYS A 23 -0.26 -15.86 12.48
CA CYS A 23 -1.13 -14.70 12.67
C CYS A 23 -2.03 -14.85 13.91
N ALA A 24 -2.54 -16.06 14.17
CA ALA A 24 -3.42 -16.32 15.31
C ALA A 24 -2.75 -16.10 16.68
N THR A 25 -1.41 -16.10 16.75
CA THR A 25 -0.66 -15.79 17.97
C THR A 25 -0.30 -14.31 18.10
N LEU A 26 -0.40 -13.53 17.02
CA LEU A 26 -0.01 -12.12 16.97
C LEU A 26 -1.20 -11.15 17.10
N THR A 27 -2.39 -11.54 16.64
CA THR A 27 -3.56 -10.65 16.61
C THR A 27 -4.88 -11.41 16.64
N ASP A 28 -5.89 -10.77 17.24
CA ASP A 28 -7.29 -11.21 17.23
C ASP A 28 -8.10 -10.66 16.05
N SER A 29 -7.50 -9.82 15.20
CA SER A 29 -8.18 -9.33 13.99
C SER A 29 -8.48 -10.48 13.04
N ILE A 30 -9.77 -10.72 12.83
CA ILE A 30 -10.25 -11.71 11.88
C ILE A 30 -9.89 -11.33 10.44
N GLU A 31 -9.80 -10.04 10.14
CA GLU A 31 -9.39 -9.51 8.84
C GLU A 31 -7.94 -9.90 8.52
N VAL A 32 -7.03 -9.75 9.49
CA VAL A 32 -5.62 -10.15 9.29
C VAL A 32 -5.53 -11.67 9.13
N ARG A 33 -6.31 -12.45 9.88
CA ARG A 33 -6.36 -13.91 9.73
C ARG A 33 -6.86 -14.34 8.35
N PHE A 34 -7.94 -13.73 7.85
CA PHE A 34 -8.38 -13.98 6.48
C PHE A 34 -7.35 -13.57 5.45
N ALA A 35 -6.70 -12.41 5.63
CA ALA A 35 -5.64 -11.96 4.73
C ALA A 35 -4.45 -12.92 4.75
N ALA A 36 -4.02 -13.41 5.92
CA ALA A 36 -2.96 -14.40 6.08
C ALA A 36 -3.25 -15.70 5.30
N LEU A 37 -4.49 -16.20 5.38
CA LEU A 37 -4.91 -17.39 4.64
C LEU A 37 -4.96 -17.18 3.11
N LEU A 38 -5.15 -15.94 2.66
CA LEU A 38 -5.47 -15.63 1.26
C LEU A 38 -4.40 -14.82 0.52
N HIS A 39 -3.37 -14.31 1.20
CA HIS A 39 -2.44 -13.33 0.62
C HIS A 39 -1.79 -13.80 -0.68
N ASP A 40 -1.38 -15.07 -0.71
CA ASP A 40 -0.73 -15.69 -1.87
C ASP A 40 -1.69 -16.47 -2.78
N ILE A 41 -3.00 -16.42 -2.57
CA ILE A 41 -3.97 -17.24 -3.36
C ILE A 41 -3.85 -17.00 -4.87
N GLY A 42 -3.47 -15.78 -5.26
CA GLY A 42 -3.27 -15.39 -6.65
C GLY A 42 -2.10 -16.10 -7.34
N LYS A 43 -1.13 -16.65 -6.59
CA LYS A 43 0.04 -17.35 -7.16
C LYS A 43 -0.39 -18.52 -8.06
N SER A 44 -1.54 -19.12 -7.76
CA SER A 44 -2.10 -20.23 -8.54
C SER A 44 -2.52 -19.88 -9.96
N GLU A 45 -2.88 -18.63 -10.21
CA GLU A 45 -3.38 -18.17 -11.51
C GLU A 45 -2.28 -17.53 -12.38
N VAL A 46 -1.13 -17.18 -11.78
CA VAL A 46 -0.05 -16.45 -12.46
C VAL A 46 1.30 -17.15 -12.36
N VAL A 47 1.30 -18.45 -12.05
CA VAL A 47 2.51 -19.25 -11.98
C VAL A 47 3.17 -19.34 -13.35
N GLU A 48 4.41 -18.89 -13.42
CA GLU A 48 5.29 -19.06 -14.58
C GLU A 48 6.44 -19.99 -14.16
N PRO A 49 6.57 -21.18 -14.78
CA PRO A 49 7.67 -22.09 -14.49
C PRO A 49 9.01 -21.49 -14.91
N GLY A 50 9.98 -21.48 -14.00
CA GLY A 50 11.38 -21.19 -14.28
C GLY A 50 12.27 -22.40 -14.06
N GLU A 51 13.52 -22.33 -14.49
CA GLU A 51 14.49 -23.44 -14.36
C GLU A 51 14.79 -23.77 -12.88
N ASP A 52 14.99 -22.74 -12.04
CA ASP A 52 15.31 -22.92 -10.61
C ASP A 52 14.13 -22.62 -9.67
N ARG A 53 13.21 -21.74 -10.09
CA ARG A 53 12.06 -21.33 -9.28
C ARG A 53 10.91 -20.85 -10.15
N ASN A 54 9.70 -20.98 -9.62
CA ASN A 54 8.51 -20.38 -10.23
C ASN A 54 8.49 -18.86 -9.97
N THR A 55 7.99 -18.10 -10.94
CA THR A 55 7.70 -16.67 -10.78
C THR A 55 6.18 -16.44 -10.70
N PHE A 56 5.79 -15.39 -9.95
CA PHE A 56 4.39 -15.09 -9.65
C PHE A 56 4.10 -13.60 -9.83
N TYR A 57 4.32 -13.09 -11.04
CA TYR A 57 4.22 -11.67 -11.31
C TYR A 57 2.82 -11.14 -11.03
N ARG A 58 2.75 -10.09 -10.20
CA ARG A 58 1.51 -9.39 -9.86
C ARG A 58 0.43 -10.30 -9.23
N HIS A 59 0.83 -11.38 -8.56
CA HIS A 59 -0.12 -12.31 -7.94
C HIS A 59 -1.02 -11.62 -6.91
N GLU A 60 -0.58 -10.54 -6.28
CA GLU A 60 -1.34 -9.79 -5.30
C GLU A 60 -2.56 -9.08 -5.94
N LEU A 61 -2.49 -8.71 -7.23
CA LEU A 61 -3.63 -8.17 -7.99
C LEU A 61 -4.69 -9.24 -8.27
N VAL A 62 -4.25 -10.44 -8.63
CA VAL A 62 -5.17 -11.56 -8.87
C VAL A 62 -5.73 -12.07 -7.54
N GLY A 63 -4.88 -12.14 -6.52
CA GLY A 63 -5.22 -12.51 -5.15
C GLY A 63 -6.30 -11.61 -4.57
N GLU A 64 -6.23 -10.30 -4.77
CA GLU A 64 -7.29 -9.36 -4.36
C GLU A 64 -8.65 -9.73 -4.99
N LYS A 65 -8.68 -10.01 -6.29
CA LYS A 65 -9.92 -10.35 -7.03
C LYS A 65 -10.52 -11.68 -6.56
N LEU A 66 -9.67 -12.69 -6.37
CA LEU A 66 -10.07 -14.00 -5.84
C LEU A 66 -10.58 -13.87 -4.41
N THR A 67 -9.87 -13.12 -3.57
CA THR A 67 -10.25 -12.81 -2.19
C THR A 67 -11.62 -12.15 -2.15
N LYS A 68 -11.89 -11.13 -2.97
CA LYS A 68 -13.20 -10.49 -3.06
C LYS A 68 -14.32 -11.48 -3.39
N THR A 69 -14.06 -12.42 -4.29
CA THR A 69 -15.01 -13.48 -4.66
C THR A 69 -15.29 -14.42 -3.48
N ILE A 70 -14.24 -14.81 -2.75
CA ILE A 70 -14.36 -15.66 -1.56
C ILE A 70 -15.10 -14.94 -0.44
N MET A 71 -14.74 -13.69 -0.11
CA MET A 71 -15.40 -12.91 0.94
C MET A 71 -16.89 -12.70 0.64
N LYS A 72 -17.25 -12.49 -0.64
CA LYS A 72 -18.65 -12.44 -1.09
C LYS A 72 -19.37 -13.77 -0.86
N ARG A 73 -18.74 -14.89 -1.21
CA ARG A 73 -19.31 -16.24 -0.98
C ARG A 73 -19.52 -16.55 0.50
N LEU A 74 -18.61 -16.07 1.35
CA LEU A 74 -18.70 -16.18 2.81
C LEU A 74 -19.70 -15.20 3.44
N LYS A 75 -20.31 -14.31 2.64
CA LYS A 75 -21.24 -13.25 3.10
C LYS A 75 -20.61 -12.33 4.15
N ALA A 76 -19.31 -12.06 4.03
CA ALA A 76 -18.63 -11.08 4.88
C ALA A 76 -19.23 -9.67 4.69
N SER A 77 -19.09 -8.81 5.70
CA SER A 77 -19.53 -7.42 5.59
C SER A 77 -18.71 -6.67 4.52
N ASN A 78 -19.27 -5.59 3.96
CA ASN A 78 -18.56 -4.78 2.96
C ASN A 78 -17.24 -4.23 3.50
N GLU A 79 -17.24 -3.82 4.78
CA GLU A 79 -16.05 -3.31 5.46
C GLU A 79 -15.00 -4.40 5.63
N GLN A 80 -15.39 -5.56 6.16
CA GLN A 80 -14.47 -6.70 6.32
C GLN A 80 -13.91 -7.14 4.97
N SER A 81 -14.74 -7.26 3.94
CA SER A 81 -14.28 -7.59 2.59
C SER A 81 -13.31 -6.55 2.06
N LYS A 82 -13.55 -5.25 2.29
CA LYS A 82 -12.66 -4.16 1.88
C LYS A 82 -11.31 -4.30 2.57
N THR A 83 -11.29 -4.47 3.88
CA THR A 83 -10.05 -4.61 4.67
C THR A 83 -9.24 -5.82 4.24
N VAL A 84 -9.86 -7.00 4.12
CA VAL A 84 -9.15 -8.22 3.71
C VAL A 84 -8.58 -8.09 2.30
N CYS A 85 -9.37 -7.58 1.34
CA CYS A 85 -8.89 -7.37 -0.03
C CYS A 85 -7.70 -6.39 -0.06
N HIS A 86 -7.78 -5.30 0.71
CA HIS A 86 -6.73 -4.30 0.80
C HIS A 86 -5.43 -4.87 1.39
N LEU A 87 -5.53 -5.66 2.46
CA LEU A 87 -4.36 -6.34 3.03
C LEU A 87 -3.74 -7.34 2.04
N VAL A 88 -4.55 -8.15 1.37
CA VAL A 88 -4.07 -9.07 0.32
C VAL A 88 -3.44 -8.30 -0.84
N ARG A 89 -3.99 -7.17 -1.26
CA ARG A 89 -3.44 -6.35 -2.35
C ARG A 89 -2.04 -5.80 -2.02
N HIS A 90 -1.80 -5.51 -0.74
CA HIS A 90 -0.62 -4.77 -0.27
C HIS A 90 0.33 -5.57 0.62
N HIS A 91 0.10 -6.89 0.79
CA HIS A 91 0.88 -7.75 1.67
C HIS A 91 2.38 -7.75 1.34
N MET A 92 2.74 -7.54 0.07
CA MET A 92 4.12 -7.37 -0.34
C MET A 92 4.62 -5.95 -0.11
N PHE A 93 5.56 -5.81 0.83
CA PHE A 93 6.45 -4.66 0.90
C PHE A 93 7.81 -5.07 1.46
N ASP A 94 8.85 -4.36 1.01
CA ASP A 94 10.23 -4.58 1.42
C ASP A 94 10.82 -3.26 1.87
N TYR A 95 10.64 -2.97 3.16
CA TYR A 95 11.23 -1.79 3.78
C TYR A 95 12.73 -2.00 3.93
N GLN A 96 13.49 -0.97 3.60
CA GLN A 96 14.93 -0.90 3.79
C GLN A 96 15.24 0.46 4.41
N SER A 97 16.21 0.54 5.33
CA SER A 97 16.60 1.80 5.99
C SER A 97 17.03 2.90 5.00
N SER A 98 17.36 2.53 3.76
CA SER A 98 17.67 3.44 2.65
C SER A 98 16.46 4.16 2.04
N TRP A 99 15.22 3.79 2.40
CA TRP A 99 14.04 4.52 1.96
C TRP A 99 14.16 6.00 2.34
N SER A 100 13.86 6.90 1.42
CA SER A 100 13.69 8.33 1.74
C SER A 100 12.42 8.56 2.54
N ASP A 101 12.30 9.69 3.23
CA ASP A 101 11.04 10.07 3.89
C ASP A 101 9.90 10.21 2.89
N SER A 102 10.21 10.62 1.65
CA SER A 102 9.23 10.65 0.56
C SER A 102 8.72 9.24 0.19
N ALA A 103 9.58 8.22 0.23
CA ALA A 103 9.16 6.83 0.05
C ALA A 103 8.26 6.35 1.20
N VAL A 104 8.55 6.76 2.44
CA VAL A 104 7.70 6.44 3.60
C VAL A 104 6.34 7.16 3.50
N ARG A 105 6.30 8.45 3.13
CA ARG A 105 5.03 9.17 2.87
C ARG A 105 4.20 8.50 1.78
N ARG A 106 4.83 8.07 0.69
CA ARG A 106 4.16 7.30 -0.38
C ARG A 106 3.66 5.96 0.10
N PHE A 107 4.41 5.27 0.96
CA PHE A 107 3.94 4.04 1.60
C PHE A 107 2.69 4.31 2.44
N ILE A 108 2.71 5.32 3.31
CA ILE A 108 1.55 5.70 4.13
C ILE A 108 0.34 6.01 3.24
N THR A 109 0.52 6.84 2.21
CA THR A 109 -0.55 7.25 1.29
C THR A 109 -1.13 6.06 0.53
N ARG A 110 -0.27 5.14 0.06
CA ARG A 110 -0.68 3.94 -0.69
C ARG A 110 -1.43 2.95 0.19
N ILE A 111 -1.00 2.78 1.44
CA ILE A 111 -1.59 1.80 2.36
C ILE A 111 -2.80 2.37 3.10
N GLY A 112 -2.81 3.64 3.46
CA GLY A 112 -3.77 4.21 4.41
C GLY A 112 -3.38 3.92 5.85
N LEU A 113 -3.43 4.96 6.70
CA LEU A 113 -2.97 4.90 8.09
C LEU A 113 -3.71 3.85 8.92
N GLU A 114 -5.00 3.67 8.64
CA GLU A 114 -5.83 2.70 9.37
C GLU A 114 -5.44 1.23 9.09
N TYR A 115 -4.80 0.95 7.95
CA TYR A 115 -4.42 -0.41 7.57
C TYR A 115 -2.97 -0.76 7.92
N ILE A 116 -2.11 0.23 8.20
CA ILE A 116 -0.68 -0.01 8.50
C ILE A 116 -0.48 -1.01 9.66
N PRO A 117 -1.16 -0.87 10.82
CA PRO A 117 -0.99 -1.82 11.92
C PRO A 117 -1.40 -3.26 11.53
N LEU A 118 -2.50 -3.40 10.78
CA LEU A 118 -2.99 -4.70 10.29
C LEU A 118 -2.01 -5.32 9.30
N LEU A 119 -1.43 -4.51 8.41
CA LEU A 119 -0.44 -4.94 7.43
C LEU A 119 0.86 -5.37 8.09
N PHE A 120 1.28 -4.71 9.18
CA PHE A 120 2.45 -5.13 9.97
C PHE A 120 2.21 -6.47 10.65
N SER A 121 1.04 -6.71 11.25
CA SER A 121 0.68 -8.02 11.79
C SER A 121 0.71 -9.11 10.73
N LEU A 122 0.19 -8.83 9.53
CA LEU A 122 0.25 -9.77 8.40
C LEU A 122 1.71 -10.07 7.99
N ARG A 123 2.55 -9.03 7.87
CA ARG A 123 3.95 -9.18 7.49
C ARG A 123 4.76 -9.98 8.50
N MET A 124 4.55 -9.74 9.79
CA MET A 124 5.19 -10.51 10.86
C MET A 124 4.80 -11.99 10.78
N ALA A 125 3.51 -12.29 10.57
CA ALA A 125 3.02 -13.65 10.44
C ALA A 125 3.65 -14.38 9.23
N ASP A 126 3.72 -13.69 8.09
CA ASP A 126 4.34 -14.20 6.86
C ASP A 126 5.84 -14.52 7.08
N GLN A 127 6.59 -13.59 7.68
CA GLN A 127 8.00 -13.82 8.01
C GLN A 127 8.22 -14.98 8.98
N ILE A 128 7.34 -15.14 9.98
CA ILE A 128 7.39 -16.28 10.91
C ILE A 128 7.13 -17.59 10.16
N ALA A 129 6.17 -17.63 9.24
CA ALA A 129 5.89 -18.82 8.45
C ALA A 129 7.04 -19.19 7.49
N ILE A 130 7.79 -18.20 6.98
CA ILE A 130 8.95 -18.45 6.11
C ILE A 130 10.17 -18.91 6.91
N GLY A 131 10.54 -18.17 7.97
CA GLY A 131 11.84 -18.26 8.62
C GLY A 131 11.81 -18.50 10.13
N GLY A 132 10.64 -18.77 10.71
CA GLY A 132 10.45 -19.04 12.14
C GLY A 132 10.50 -17.82 13.06
N LYS A 133 10.87 -16.64 12.54
CA LYS A 133 10.90 -15.37 13.27
C LYS A 133 10.56 -14.18 12.38
N ALA A 134 9.92 -13.17 12.95
CA ALA A 134 9.70 -11.88 12.29
C ALA A 134 10.94 -10.97 12.41
N ASP A 135 11.16 -10.12 11.41
CA ASP A 135 12.12 -9.02 11.50
C ASP A 135 11.48 -7.83 12.20
N LEU A 136 11.65 -7.79 13.52
CA LEU A 136 11.12 -6.72 14.36
C LEU A 136 11.91 -5.42 14.23
N GLN A 137 13.17 -5.49 13.76
CA GLN A 137 14.03 -4.32 13.67
C GLN A 137 13.57 -3.41 12.53
N MET A 138 13.41 -3.97 11.32
CA MET A 138 12.98 -3.21 10.15
C MET A 138 11.55 -2.67 10.29
N LEU A 139 10.64 -3.47 10.87
CA LEU A 139 9.26 -3.02 11.13
C LEU A 139 9.21 -1.95 12.24
N GLY A 140 10.03 -2.07 13.28
CA GLY A 140 10.17 -1.06 14.32
C GLY A 140 10.69 0.26 13.75
N GLU A 141 11.75 0.22 12.94
CA GLU A 141 12.30 1.41 12.29
C GLU A 141 11.27 2.10 11.38
N LEU A 142 10.56 1.33 10.54
CA LEU A 142 9.50 1.90 9.70
C LEU A 142 8.37 2.50 10.56
N LYS A 143 7.99 1.85 11.66
CA LYS A 143 6.99 2.39 12.60
C LYS A 143 7.41 3.76 13.14
N ASP A 144 8.64 3.86 13.63
CA ASP A 144 9.18 5.10 14.21
C ASP A 144 9.24 6.22 13.16
N ARG A 145 9.61 5.90 11.91
CA ARG A 145 9.60 6.88 10.81
C ARG A 145 8.20 7.35 10.43
N ILE A 146 7.22 6.44 10.42
CA ILE A 146 5.81 6.80 10.21
C ILE A 146 5.34 7.74 11.33
N GLU A 147 5.65 7.44 12.59
CA GLU A 147 5.32 8.31 13.73
C GLU A 147 5.98 9.69 13.61
N GLY A 148 7.23 9.77 13.16
CA GLY A 148 7.92 11.03 12.89
C GLY A 148 7.24 11.89 11.81
N ILE A 149 6.82 11.27 10.70
CA ILE A 149 6.06 11.95 9.63
C ILE A 149 4.71 12.47 10.14
N LEU A 150 4.02 11.68 10.95
CA LEU A 150 2.74 12.09 11.56
C LEU A 150 2.91 13.25 12.54
N ALA A 151 3.98 13.22 13.35
CA ALA A 151 4.30 14.31 14.27
C ALA A 151 4.66 15.61 13.53
N ALA A 152 5.31 15.50 12.37
CA ALA A 152 5.62 16.65 11.50
C ALA A 152 4.39 17.25 10.81
N LYS A 153 3.24 16.53 10.81
CA LYS A 153 2.01 16.92 10.12
C LYS A 153 2.21 17.12 8.61
N ASP A 154 3.05 16.28 8.02
CA ASP A 154 3.22 16.24 6.57
C ASP A 154 1.87 15.95 5.89
N ALA A 155 1.65 16.51 4.69
CA ALA A 155 0.46 16.20 3.91
C ALA A 155 0.52 14.75 3.40
N LEU A 156 -0.53 13.98 3.70
CA LEU A 156 -0.62 12.54 3.36
C LEU A 156 -1.84 12.24 2.49
N SER A 157 -2.58 13.27 2.11
CA SER A 157 -3.68 13.20 1.15
C SER A 157 -3.83 14.53 0.42
N ILE A 158 -4.55 14.51 -0.71
CA ILE A 158 -4.92 15.73 -1.46
C ILE A 158 -5.67 16.75 -0.57
N LYS A 159 -6.40 16.27 0.45
CA LYS A 159 -7.15 17.15 1.36
C LYS A 159 -6.26 17.94 2.32
N ASP A 160 -5.02 17.49 2.49
CA ASP A 160 -4.04 18.15 3.37
C ASP A 160 -3.23 19.22 2.62
N LEU A 161 -3.46 19.38 1.31
CA LEU A 161 -2.84 20.44 0.53
C LEU A 161 -3.32 21.82 1.00
N ALA A 162 -2.42 22.80 0.96
CA ALA A 162 -2.71 24.20 1.26
C ALA A 162 -3.54 24.90 0.16
N VAL A 163 -3.91 24.18 -0.90
CA VAL A 163 -4.81 24.62 -1.97
C VAL A 163 -5.85 23.56 -2.27
N ASP A 164 -7.03 24.00 -2.67
CA ASP A 164 -8.10 23.13 -3.12
C ASP A 164 -8.48 23.38 -4.60
N GLY A 165 -9.55 22.74 -5.07
CA GLY A 165 -10.03 22.94 -6.43
C GLY A 165 -10.55 24.36 -6.71
N ASN A 166 -11.02 25.10 -5.71
CA ASN A 166 -11.49 26.48 -5.86
C ASN A 166 -10.30 27.42 -6.06
N ASP A 167 -9.23 27.26 -5.26
CA ASP A 167 -8.00 28.01 -5.45
C ASP A 167 -7.43 27.85 -6.87
N LEU A 168 -7.47 26.62 -7.41
CA LEU A 168 -7.04 26.34 -8.78
C LEU A 168 -7.95 27.00 -9.83
N MET A 169 -9.25 27.10 -9.58
CA MET A 169 -10.18 27.80 -10.48
C MET A 169 -9.94 29.31 -10.48
N GLU A 170 -9.59 29.91 -9.34
CA GLU A 170 -9.29 31.35 -9.23
C GLU A 170 -8.09 31.77 -10.08
N ILE A 171 -7.10 30.89 -10.24
CA ILE A 171 -5.94 31.14 -11.10
C ILE A 171 -6.17 30.75 -12.57
N GLY A 172 -7.41 30.41 -12.96
CA GLY A 172 -7.82 30.18 -14.34
C GLY A 172 -7.80 28.72 -14.81
N ILE A 173 -7.62 27.73 -13.93
CA ILE A 173 -7.69 26.31 -14.32
C ILE A 173 -9.16 25.91 -14.48
N PRO A 174 -9.59 25.41 -15.66
CA PRO A 174 -11.00 25.14 -15.90
C PRO A 174 -11.49 23.94 -15.09
N LYS A 175 -12.73 24.04 -14.60
CA LYS A 175 -13.41 22.97 -13.86
C LYS A 175 -13.43 21.67 -14.66
N GLY A 176 -13.10 20.56 -14.01
CA GLY A 176 -13.17 19.22 -14.58
C GLY A 176 -11.95 18.38 -14.23
N LYS A 177 -11.61 17.41 -15.10
CA LYS A 177 -10.50 16.46 -14.87
C LYS A 177 -9.15 17.16 -14.65
N ARG A 178 -8.94 18.34 -15.25
CA ARG A 178 -7.71 19.12 -15.11
C ARG A 178 -7.41 19.48 -13.65
N ILE A 179 -8.41 19.88 -12.87
CA ILE A 179 -8.24 20.15 -11.43
C ILE A 179 -7.70 18.91 -10.71
N GLY A 180 -8.29 17.74 -10.97
CA GLY A 180 -7.86 16.49 -10.35
C GLY A 180 -6.43 16.12 -10.72
N PHE A 181 -6.03 16.27 -11.98
CA PHE A 181 -4.65 16.03 -12.42
C PHE A 181 -3.67 17.01 -11.79
N THR A 182 -4.01 18.30 -11.70
CA THR A 182 -3.17 19.31 -11.04
C THR A 182 -3.03 19.02 -9.55
N LEU A 183 -4.12 18.74 -8.82
CA LEU A 183 -4.04 18.39 -7.40
C LEU A 183 -3.21 17.12 -7.17
N ALA A 184 -3.31 16.12 -8.05
CA ALA A 184 -2.48 14.92 -7.97
C ALA A 184 -0.99 15.25 -8.19
N PHE A 185 -0.66 16.09 -9.16
CA PHE A 185 0.72 16.55 -9.40
C PHE A 185 1.29 17.34 -8.21
N LEU A 186 0.51 18.27 -7.67
CA LEU A 186 0.90 19.06 -6.49
C LEU A 186 1.11 18.15 -5.28
N PHE A 187 0.23 17.17 -5.09
CA PHE A 187 0.36 16.21 -4.01
C PHE A 187 1.63 15.37 -4.14
N GLU A 188 1.97 14.86 -5.33
CA GLU A 188 3.25 14.17 -5.54
C GLU A 188 4.47 15.06 -5.26
N SER A 189 4.40 16.35 -5.63
CA SER A 189 5.47 17.31 -5.34
C SER A 189 5.66 17.54 -3.83
N VAL A 190 4.55 17.60 -3.09
CA VAL A 190 4.55 17.71 -1.62
C VAL A 190 4.99 16.43 -0.93
N LEU A 191 4.70 15.25 -1.50
CA LEU A 191 5.24 13.98 -0.99
C LEU A 191 6.77 13.94 -1.12
N ASP A 192 7.33 14.56 -2.16
CA ASP A 192 8.79 14.70 -2.29
C ASP A 192 9.36 15.72 -1.31
N ASP A 193 8.80 16.93 -1.25
CA ASP A 193 9.20 17.99 -0.34
C ASP A 193 7.99 18.63 0.38
N PRO A 194 7.72 18.25 1.65
CA PRO A 194 6.60 18.77 2.42
C PRO A 194 6.59 20.29 2.59
N LYS A 195 7.76 20.94 2.48
CA LYS A 195 7.88 22.40 2.60
C LYS A 195 7.21 23.14 1.45
N GLN A 196 6.93 22.45 0.34
CA GLN A 196 6.20 23.03 -0.79
C GLN A 196 4.72 23.24 -0.48
N ASN A 197 4.19 22.69 0.61
CA ASN A 197 2.78 22.78 0.97
C ASN A 197 2.38 24.16 1.54
N THR A 198 2.63 25.21 0.77
CA THR A 198 2.15 26.57 1.02
C THR A 198 1.28 27.02 -0.15
N ARG A 199 0.28 27.84 0.12
CA ARG A 199 -0.66 28.30 -0.92
C ARG A 199 0.09 28.95 -2.08
N GLU A 200 1.02 29.85 -1.79
CA GLU A 200 1.79 30.58 -2.80
C GLU A 200 2.62 29.63 -3.69
N GLN A 201 3.33 28.68 -3.07
CA GLN A 201 4.20 27.75 -3.79
C GLN A 201 3.38 26.77 -4.64
N LEU A 202 2.28 26.24 -4.10
CA LEU A 202 1.42 25.31 -4.84
C LEU A 202 0.71 25.98 -6.01
N LEU A 203 0.26 27.22 -5.88
CA LEU A 203 -0.33 27.96 -7.00
C LEU A 203 0.70 28.27 -8.11
N LEU A 204 1.94 28.56 -7.75
CA LEU A 204 3.03 28.72 -8.72
C LEU A 204 3.31 27.40 -9.47
N LEU A 205 3.46 26.29 -8.73
CA LEU A 205 3.66 24.97 -9.31
C LEU A 205 2.49 24.54 -10.21
N ALA A 206 1.26 24.88 -9.82
CA ALA A 206 0.07 24.58 -10.61
C ALA A 206 0.10 25.27 -11.97
N LYS A 207 0.48 26.55 -12.03
CA LYS A 207 0.62 27.31 -13.29
C LYS A 207 1.69 26.68 -14.19
N ASN A 208 2.88 26.46 -13.64
CA ASN A 208 3.99 25.84 -14.37
C ASN A 208 3.61 24.46 -14.94
N TYR A 209 2.85 23.67 -14.17
CA TYR A 209 2.35 22.37 -14.61
C TYR A 209 1.35 22.49 -15.77
N GLN A 210 0.41 23.46 -15.71
CA GLN A 210 -0.54 23.68 -16.80
C GLN A 210 0.15 24.12 -18.10
N GLU A 211 1.17 24.98 -18.00
CA GLU A 211 1.99 25.41 -19.15
C GLU A 211 2.75 24.22 -19.74
N PHE A 212 3.45 23.45 -18.91
CA PHE A 212 4.22 22.29 -19.34
C PHE A 212 3.35 21.20 -19.99
N ALA A 213 2.18 20.92 -19.41
CA ALA A 213 1.27 19.90 -19.91
C ALA A 213 0.49 20.33 -21.17
N GLY A 214 0.75 21.53 -21.71
CA GLY A 214 0.09 22.05 -22.91
C GLY A 214 -1.39 22.36 -22.70
N PHE A 215 -1.79 22.68 -21.47
CA PHE A 215 -3.18 22.98 -21.12
C PHE A 215 -3.51 24.47 -21.21
N THR A 216 -2.49 25.32 -21.35
CA THR A 216 -2.63 26.74 -21.71
C THR A 216 -2.70 26.88 -23.24
N ASN A 217 -3.71 27.61 -23.71
CA ASN A 217 -3.76 28.12 -25.09
C ASN A 217 -2.90 29.37 -25.22
#